data_AF-A0A920NUH4-F1
#
_entry.id   AF-A0A920NUH4-F1
#
_cell.length_a   1.000
_cell.length_b   1.000
_cell.length_c   1.000
_cell.angle_alpha   90.00
_cell.angle_beta   90.00
_cell.angle_gamma   90.00
#
_symmetry.space_group_name_H-M   'P 1'
#
loop_
_entity.id
_entity.type
_entity.pdbx_description
1 polymer ?
#
loop_
_entity_poly.entity_id
_entity_poly.type
_entity_poly.pdbx_seq_one_letter_code
_entity_poly.pdbx_strand_id
1 'polypeptide(L)'
;MEFDITPISNVRKDGSIRDPIDDDVVKSLRGNMEWHHDSTYMPIQAKGSVFTAHQVPAKGGETGWADMTSAYEALDQDMKDKIEGLMPITPIPTAKQNINTNLKKKANSVATVLMSTHPHFAVG
;
A
#
# COMPACT_ATOMS: atom_id res chain seq x y z
N MET A 1 19.77 1.76 -18.38
CA MET A 1 19.49 2.44 -17.09
C MET A 1 19.32 1.32 -16.08
N GLU A 2 20.18 1.27 -15.08
CA GLU A 2 20.08 0.33 -13.98
C GLU A 2 19.40 1.08 -12.84
N PHE A 3 18.27 0.57 -12.37
CA PHE A 3 17.53 1.16 -11.26
C PHE A 3 17.92 0.38 -10.00
N ASP A 4 18.31 1.08 -8.93
CA ASP A 4 18.44 0.45 -7.62
C ASP A 4 17.05 0.04 -7.13
N ILE A 5 16.76 -1.26 -7.19
CA ILE A 5 15.47 -1.82 -6.75
C ILE A 5 15.60 -2.20 -5.29
N THR A 6 14.82 -1.55 -4.43
CA THR A 6 14.68 -1.99 -3.04
C THR A 6 13.73 -3.20 -2.99
N PRO A 7 14.18 -4.37 -2.50
CA PRO A 7 13.33 -5.56 -2.48
C PRO A 7 12.23 -5.43 -1.42
N ILE A 8 10.98 -5.46 -1.86
CA ILE A 8 9.80 -5.67 -1.02
C ILE A 8 9.58 -7.19 -0.94
N SER A 9 10.25 -7.87 0.01
CA SER A 9 10.30 -9.33 0.04
C SER A 9 10.34 -9.91 1.46
N ASN A 10 9.58 -10.99 1.67
CA ASN A 10 9.67 -11.85 2.85
C ASN A 10 10.78 -12.92 2.73
N VAL A 11 11.56 -12.91 1.65
CA VAL A 11 12.69 -13.81 1.39
C VAL A 11 14.00 -13.03 1.50
N ARG A 12 14.98 -13.60 2.19
CA ARG A 12 16.33 -13.04 2.32
C ARG A 12 17.16 -13.32 1.06
N LYS A 13 18.31 -12.66 0.94
CA LYS A 13 19.23 -12.83 -0.20
C LYS A 13 19.74 -14.28 -0.34
N ASP A 14 19.79 -15.04 0.75
CA ASP A 14 20.17 -16.45 0.78
C ASP A 14 19.01 -17.42 0.46
N GLY A 15 17.82 -16.90 0.15
CA GLY A 15 16.62 -17.70 -0.13
C GLY A 15 15.85 -18.15 1.12
N SER A 16 16.34 -17.86 2.33
CA SER A 16 15.63 -18.18 3.56
C SER A 16 14.43 -17.26 3.78
N ILE A 17 13.37 -17.79 4.41
CA ILE A 17 12.17 -17.01 4.74
C ILE A 17 12.41 -16.20 6.02
N ARG A 18 11.94 -14.96 6.03
CA ARG A 18 11.98 -14.09 7.21
C ARG A 18 11.04 -14.58 8.31
N ASP A 19 11.39 -14.29 9.58
CA ASP A 19 10.52 -14.68 10.68
C ASP A 19 9.19 -13.92 10.56
N PRO A 20 8.05 -14.62 10.58
CA PRO A 20 6.78 -13.98 10.31
C PRO A 20 6.34 -13.03 11.42
N ILE A 21 6.87 -13.14 12.64
CA ILE A 21 6.40 -12.44 13.85
C ILE A 21 7.43 -11.42 14.33
N ASP A 22 8.71 -11.81 14.39
CA ASP A 22 9.79 -11.04 14.99
C ASP A 22 10.90 -10.66 14.00
N ASP A 23 10.50 -10.24 12.80
CA ASP A 23 11.37 -9.59 11.82
C ASP A 23 10.81 -8.20 11.49
N ASP A 24 11.62 -7.15 11.68
CA ASP A 24 11.17 -5.78 11.49
C ASP A 24 10.83 -5.45 10.03
N VAL A 25 11.47 -6.12 9.06
CA VAL A 25 11.10 -5.99 7.65
C VAL A 25 9.71 -6.59 7.44
N VAL A 26 9.43 -7.77 8.01
CA VAL A 26 8.08 -8.37 7.89
C VAL A 26 7.02 -7.52 8.59
N LYS A 27 7.32 -6.93 9.75
CA LYS A 27 6.41 -6.00 10.43
C LYS A 27 6.07 -4.81 9.53
N SER A 28 7.07 -4.23 8.86
CA SER A 28 6.87 -3.15 7.87
C SER A 28 6.02 -3.61 6.68
N LEU A 29 6.34 -4.78 6.10
CA LEU A 29 5.63 -5.34 4.96
C LEU A 29 4.14 -5.62 5.23
N ARG A 30 3.75 -5.85 6.48
CA ARG A 30 2.33 -6.00 6.85
C ARG A 30 1.53 -4.71 6.65
N GLY A 31 2.17 -3.54 6.70
CA GLY A 31 1.51 -2.27 6.37
C GLY A 31 0.98 -2.24 4.94
N ASN A 32 1.62 -2.97 4.02
CA ASN A 32 1.19 -3.04 2.62
C ASN A 32 -0.09 -3.87 2.42
N MET A 33 -0.53 -4.61 3.44
CA MET A 33 -1.72 -5.46 3.38
C MET A 33 -3.03 -4.67 3.59
N GLU A 34 -2.94 -3.44 4.08
CA GLU A 34 -4.09 -2.51 4.18
C GLU A 34 -4.21 -1.65 2.92
N TRP A 35 -5.40 -1.13 2.61
CA TRP A 35 -5.58 -0.23 1.47
C TRP A 35 -4.79 1.05 1.69
N HIS A 36 -3.89 1.38 0.78
CA HIS A 36 -3.03 2.56 0.87
C HIS A 36 -2.73 3.17 -0.49
N HIS A 37 -2.24 4.41 -0.45
CA HIS A 37 -1.61 5.09 -1.58
C HIS A 37 -0.17 5.44 -1.19
N ASP A 38 0.78 5.08 -2.05
CA ASP A 38 2.21 5.16 -1.77
C ASP A 38 2.65 6.59 -1.46
N SER A 39 3.45 6.74 -0.40
CA SER A 39 4.11 8.00 -0.04
C SER A 39 3.14 9.18 0.20
N THR A 40 1.87 8.94 0.52
CA THR A 40 0.91 10.00 0.87
C THR A 40 1.31 10.85 2.09
N TYR A 41 2.23 10.34 2.90
CA TYR A 41 2.84 11.01 4.05
C TYR A 41 4.04 11.91 3.68
N MET A 42 4.50 11.86 2.43
CA MET A 42 5.62 12.67 1.95
C MET A 42 5.11 14.00 1.38
N PRO A 43 5.89 15.10 1.49
CA PRO A 43 5.53 16.38 0.88
C PRO A 43 5.35 16.29 -0.64
N ILE A 44 6.15 15.44 -1.29
CA ILE A 44 6.02 15.09 -2.70
C ILE A 44 5.63 13.62 -2.75
N GLN A 45 4.39 13.35 -3.15
CA GLN A 45 3.84 12.00 -3.20
C GLN A 45 4.35 11.24 -4.43
N ALA A 46 4.26 9.91 -4.36
CA ALA A 46 4.57 9.07 -5.51
C ALA A 46 3.55 9.34 -6.64
N LYS A 47 4.03 9.47 -7.87
CA LYS A 47 3.16 9.62 -9.05
C LYS A 47 2.59 8.27 -9.51
N GLY A 48 3.29 7.19 -9.22
CA GLY A 48 2.94 5.83 -9.57
C GLY A 48 4.03 4.87 -9.13
N SER A 49 3.73 3.59 -9.16
CA SER A 49 4.65 2.54 -8.69
C SER A 49 4.79 1.46 -9.74
N VAL A 50 6.00 0.90 -9.83
CA VAL A 50 6.35 -0.18 -10.75
C VAL A 50 7.06 -1.25 -9.94
N PHE A 51 6.67 -2.50 -10.12
CA PHE A 51 7.30 -3.64 -9.45
C PHE A 51 7.40 -4.83 -10.41
N THR A 52 8.38 -5.69 -10.13
CA THR A 52 8.62 -6.93 -10.87
C THR A 52 8.53 -8.10 -9.91
N ALA A 53 7.86 -9.17 -10.33
CA ALA A 53 7.76 -10.39 -9.55
C ALA A 53 8.91 -11.35 -9.91
N HIS A 54 9.87 -11.53 -9.02
CA HIS A 54 11.00 -12.44 -9.23
C HIS A 54 10.74 -13.84 -8.67
N GLN A 55 9.99 -13.91 -7.57
CA GLN A 55 9.52 -15.16 -6.98
C GLN A 55 8.08 -14.98 -6.53
N VAL A 56 7.20 -15.85 -7.03
CA VAL A 56 5.75 -15.80 -6.77
C VAL A 56 5.37 -16.98 -5.87
N PRO A 57 4.66 -16.75 -4.76
CA PRO A 57 4.18 -17.85 -3.93
C PRO A 57 3.15 -18.70 -4.68
N ALA A 58 3.06 -19.99 -4.33
CA ALA A 58 2.09 -20.88 -4.97
C ALA A 58 0.62 -20.55 -4.65
N LYS A 59 0.36 -19.80 -3.56
CA LYS A 59 -0.98 -19.36 -3.11
C LYS A 59 -0.86 -18.02 -2.37
N GLY A 60 -1.85 -17.15 -2.54
CA GLY A 60 -1.87 -15.81 -1.94
C GLY A 60 -0.92 -14.83 -2.65
N GLY A 61 -0.69 -13.67 -2.03
CA GLY A 61 0.22 -12.65 -2.56
C GLY A 61 -0.35 -11.84 -3.73
N GLU A 62 -1.67 -11.83 -3.91
CA GLU A 62 -2.35 -11.08 -4.97
C GLU A 62 -2.30 -9.56 -4.74
N THR A 63 -1.95 -8.77 -5.74
CA THR A 63 -2.03 -7.31 -5.66
C THR A 63 -3.45 -6.83 -5.99
N GLY A 64 -4.09 -6.14 -5.05
CA GLY A 64 -5.40 -5.51 -5.24
C GLY A 64 -5.28 -4.06 -5.70
N TRP A 65 -6.25 -3.60 -6.49
CA TRP A 65 -6.32 -2.23 -6.98
C TRP A 65 -7.74 -1.69 -6.81
N ALA A 66 -7.86 -0.43 -6.40
CA ALA A 66 -9.12 0.28 -6.30
C ALA A 66 -9.05 1.58 -7.12
N ASP A 67 -10.06 1.78 -7.96
CA ASP A 67 -10.23 3.01 -8.73
C ASP A 67 -10.98 4.05 -7.90
N MET A 68 -10.24 5.05 -7.44
CA MET A 68 -10.80 6.12 -6.62
C MET A 68 -11.60 7.16 -7.40
N THR A 69 -11.37 7.27 -8.71
CA THR A 69 -12.20 8.12 -9.57
C THR A 69 -13.60 7.51 -9.68
N SER A 70 -13.67 6.23 -10.07
CA SER A 70 -14.94 5.49 -10.10
C SER A 70 -15.64 5.48 -8.74
N ALA A 71 -14.89 5.32 -7.64
CA ALA A 71 -15.43 5.35 -6.29
C ALA A 71 -16.04 6.72 -5.94
N TYR A 72 -15.37 7.82 -6.28
CA TYR A 72 -15.88 9.18 -6.06
C TYR A 72 -17.12 9.46 -6.92
N GLU A 73 -17.10 9.07 -8.19
CA GLU A 73 -18.22 9.25 -9.11
C GLU A 73 -19.50 8.56 -8.60
N ALA A 74 -19.35 7.38 -7.98
CA ALA A 74 -20.45 6.60 -7.41
C ALA A 74 -21.05 7.16 -6.12
N LEU A 75 -20.44 8.19 -5.50
CA LEU A 75 -21.01 8.86 -4.32
C LEU A 75 -22.25 9.69 -4.69
N ASP A 76 -23.22 9.75 -3.77
CA ASP A 76 -24.31 10.71 -3.85
C ASP A 76 -23.82 12.16 -3.67
N GLN A 77 -24.67 13.12 -4.07
CA GLN A 77 -24.28 14.54 -4.04
C GLN A 77 -24.06 15.03 -2.61
N ASP A 78 -24.88 14.59 -1.65
CA ASP A 78 -24.77 14.98 -0.24
C ASP A 78 -23.39 14.60 0.33
N MET A 79 -22.86 13.43 -0.02
CA MET A 79 -21.52 13.02 0.40
C MET A 79 -20.43 13.80 -0.33
N LYS A 80 -20.58 14.05 -1.63
CA LYS A 80 -19.62 14.88 -2.40
C LYS A 80 -19.51 16.28 -1.79
N ASP A 81 -20.63 16.92 -1.50
CA ASP A 81 -20.69 18.24 -0.87
C ASP A 81 -20.07 18.22 0.53
N LYS A 82 -20.26 17.14 1.28
CA LYS A 82 -19.70 16.99 2.62
C LYS A 82 -18.17 16.88 2.62
N ILE A 83 -17.58 16.22 1.61
CA ILE A 83 -16.13 16.01 1.53
C ILE A 83 -15.41 17.09 0.72
N GLU A 84 -16.15 17.95 0.04
CA GLU A 84 -15.62 19.08 -0.72
C GLU A 84 -14.78 20.00 0.18
N GLY A 85 -13.59 20.38 -0.30
CA GLY A 85 -12.65 21.24 0.44
C GLY A 85 -11.98 20.59 1.67
N LEU A 86 -12.26 19.33 2.00
CA LEU A 86 -11.54 18.65 3.09
C LEU A 86 -10.14 18.26 2.66
N MET A 87 -9.16 18.51 3.53
CA MET A 87 -7.79 18.05 3.34
C MET A 87 -7.44 16.93 4.32
N PRO A 88 -7.14 15.71 3.84
CA PRO A 88 -6.73 14.63 4.70
C PRO A 88 -5.34 14.90 5.29
N ILE A 89 -5.17 14.59 6.58
CA ILE A 89 -3.87 14.62 7.26
C ILE A 89 -3.34 13.19 7.34
N THR A 90 -2.23 12.92 6.64
CA THR A 90 -1.58 11.62 6.65
C THR A 90 -0.30 11.69 7.48
N PRO A 91 -0.27 11.13 8.70
CA PRO A 91 0.94 11.10 9.51
C PRO A 91 1.96 10.13 8.91
N ILE A 92 3.25 10.37 9.18
CA ILE A 92 4.35 9.47 8.78
C ILE A 92 4.06 8.07 9.36
N PRO A 93 4.06 7.01 8.52
CA PRO A 93 3.93 5.65 8.99
C PRO A 93 5.04 5.35 9.99
N THR A 94 4.67 5.14 11.25
CA THR A 94 5.57 4.52 12.21
C THR A 94 5.42 3.01 12.08
N ALA A 95 6.45 2.24 12.44
CA ALA A 95 6.39 0.77 12.48
C ALA A 95 5.26 0.20 13.40
N LYS A 96 4.50 1.08 14.06
CA LYS A 96 3.35 0.81 14.92
C LYS A 96 2.03 1.30 14.31
N GLN A 97 1.86 1.30 12.99
CA GLN A 97 0.51 1.37 12.44
C GLN A 97 -0.34 0.26 13.09
N ASN A 98 -1.59 0.56 13.43
CA ASN A 98 -2.51 -0.34 14.12
C ASN A 98 -2.87 -1.54 13.23
N ILE A 99 -1.90 -2.42 13.00
CA ILE A 99 -2.06 -3.69 12.31
C ILE A 99 -3.16 -4.44 13.06
N ASN A 100 -4.31 -4.58 12.39
CA ASN A 100 -5.43 -5.33 12.91
C ASN A 100 -4.92 -6.74 13.28
N THR A 101 -4.88 -7.03 14.58
CA THR A 101 -4.24 -8.24 15.12
C THR A 101 -4.96 -9.54 14.69
N ASN A 102 -6.07 -9.45 13.98
CA ASN A 102 -6.73 -10.58 13.33
C ASN A 102 -6.00 -11.11 12.07
N LEU A 103 -5.01 -10.39 11.53
CA LEU A 103 -4.16 -10.86 10.41
C LEU A 103 -3.05 -11.84 10.84
N LYS A 104 -2.98 -12.21 12.13
CA LYS A 104 -1.96 -13.10 12.73
C LYS A 104 -1.80 -14.48 12.09
N LYS A 105 -2.65 -14.89 11.15
CA LYS A 105 -2.63 -16.23 10.51
C LYS A 105 -2.30 -16.27 9.01
N LYS A 106 -2.01 -15.14 8.36
CA LYS A 106 -1.64 -15.14 6.93
C LYS A 106 -0.30 -14.44 6.70
N ALA A 107 0.76 -14.96 7.30
CA ALA A 107 2.13 -14.67 6.83
C ALA A 107 2.46 -15.55 5.60
N ASN A 108 1.58 -15.55 4.60
CA ASN A 108 1.88 -16.10 3.29
C ASN A 108 1.88 -14.92 2.32
N SER A 109 3.04 -14.30 2.24
CA SER A 109 3.49 -13.47 1.12
C SER A 109 2.72 -12.16 0.91
N VAL A 110 3.50 -11.10 0.72
CA VAL A 110 3.01 -9.73 0.74
C VAL A 110 2.27 -9.42 -0.56
N ALA A 111 0.99 -9.17 -0.40
CA ALA A 111 0.09 -8.60 -1.37
C ALA A 111 0.03 -7.09 -1.12
N THR A 112 0.67 -6.30 -1.97
CA THR A 112 0.58 -4.83 -1.91
C THR A 112 -0.72 -4.39 -2.59
N VAL A 113 -1.40 -3.42 -1.99
CA VAL A 113 -2.48 -2.67 -2.63
C VAL A 113 -1.94 -1.32 -3.07
N LEU A 114 -1.98 -1.00 -4.35
CA LEU A 114 -1.70 0.36 -4.82
C LEU A 114 -3.02 1.01 -5.25
N MET A 115 -3.38 2.10 -4.60
CA MET A 115 -4.49 2.95 -5.01
C MET A 115 -3.94 4.00 -5.97
N SER A 116 -4.36 4.03 -7.24
CA SER A 116 -3.97 5.10 -8.16
C SER A 116 -5.04 6.18 -8.15
N THR A 117 -4.70 7.39 -7.71
CA THR A 117 -5.48 8.59 -8.05
C THR A 117 -4.73 9.40 -9.10
N HIS A 118 -5.44 9.83 -10.14
CA HIS A 118 -4.91 10.75 -11.13
C HIS A 118 -4.77 12.16 -10.51
N PRO A 119 -3.65 12.87 -10.71
CA PRO A 119 -3.36 14.15 -10.04
C PRO A 119 -4.18 15.36 -10.55
N HIS A 120 -5.38 15.16 -11.09
CA HIS A 120 -6.24 16.24 -11.57
C HIS A 120 -7.60 16.24 -10.84
N PHE A 121 -7.56 16.58 -9.56
CA PHE A 121 -8.63 17.36 -8.94
C PHE A 121 -8.05 18.74 -8.62
N ALA A 122 -7.83 19.53 -9.67
CA ALA A 122 -7.82 20.96 -9.55
C ALA A 122 -9.28 21.38 -9.67
N VAL A 123 -9.87 21.73 -8.52
CA VAL A 123 -11.18 22.35 -8.41
C VAL A 123 -11.20 23.55 -9.37
N GLY A 124 -12.12 23.51 -10.34
CA GLY A 124 -12.45 24.63 -11.21
C GLY A 124 -13.55 25.47 -10.62
#